data_AF-A0A6P1ZNZ7-F1
#
_entry.id   AF-A0A6P1ZNZ7-F1
#
_cell.length_a   1.000
_cell.length_b   1.000
_cell.length_c   1.000
_cell.angle_alpha   90.00
_cell.angle_beta   90.00
_cell.angle_gamma   90.00
#
_symmetry.space_group_name_H-M   'P 1'
#
loop_
_entity.id
_entity.type
_entity.pdbx_description
1 polymer ?
#
loop_
_entity_poly.entity_id
_entity_poly.type
_entity_poly.pdbx_seq_one_letter_code
_entity_poly.pdbx_strand_id
1 'polypeptide(L)'
;MLRSGDLTEEYGSIILLEDDIYPSPHFYNYAASALDYYQDDDRIAGISLYSPQYNETSFMGFRPMQDDVDAYFLALPSSWGQAWTWEQWRRFKAWYDANADKDIAPIVPPNVRLWPESSWKKYFIAYMCDSNLFFVYPYLSFSTNFSDIGVNHKTNSTRFQVPIHMFPKEYVFKPMDESLCVYDEYCELLPDRFVRLAPHLGDSDLVVDLYGVKDLNQFQATHILTSRPMPALASWSKDLKPHELNVVCDIKGNGLNYGLLCDCDKTPLNINAESVCYYYNVSRRVLRWCRID
;
A
#
# COMPACT_ATOMS: atom_id res chain seq x y z
N MET A 1 -7.22 -20.09 -1.64
CA MET A 1 -7.75 -18.70 -1.74
C MET A 1 -9.18 -18.66 -2.19
N LEU A 2 -9.52 -18.76 -3.49
CA LEU A 2 -10.92 -18.59 -3.95
C LEU A 2 -11.92 -19.49 -3.17
N ARG A 3 -11.66 -20.80 -3.12
CA ARG A 3 -12.50 -21.75 -2.36
C ARG A 3 -12.59 -21.46 -0.86
N SER A 4 -11.54 -20.87 -0.29
CA SER A 4 -11.49 -20.55 1.14
C SER A 4 -12.33 -19.32 1.44
N GLY A 5 -12.33 -18.33 0.53
CA GLY A 5 -13.20 -17.16 0.64
C GLY A 5 -14.69 -17.51 0.55
N ASP A 6 -15.06 -18.53 -0.23
CA ASP A 6 -16.44 -18.98 -0.37
C ASP A 6 -17.06 -19.45 0.97
N LEU A 7 -16.23 -19.80 1.97
CA LEU A 7 -16.69 -20.10 3.33
C LEU A 7 -17.39 -18.91 4.01
N THR A 8 -17.18 -17.68 3.54
CA THR A 8 -17.93 -16.51 4.02
C THR A 8 -19.44 -16.65 3.81
N GLU A 9 -19.90 -17.42 2.82
CA GLU A 9 -21.33 -17.69 2.60
C GLU A 9 -21.96 -18.45 3.78
N GLU A 10 -21.23 -19.41 4.35
CA GLU A 10 -21.68 -20.24 5.46
C GLU A 10 -21.49 -19.55 6.81
N TYR A 11 -20.33 -18.89 7.01
CA TYR A 11 -19.92 -18.35 8.32
C TYR A 11 -20.14 -16.84 8.49
N GLY A 12 -20.59 -16.14 7.43
CA GLY A 12 -20.81 -14.70 7.41
C GLY A 12 -19.53 -13.86 7.33
N SER A 13 -18.47 -14.25 8.01
CA SER A 13 -17.12 -13.69 7.87
C SER A 13 -16.06 -14.75 8.16
N ILE A 14 -14.86 -14.55 7.62
CA ILE A 14 -13.71 -15.42 7.87
C ILE A 14 -12.46 -14.61 8.15
N ILE A 15 -11.54 -15.23 8.89
CA ILE A 15 -10.13 -14.84 8.92
C ILE A 15 -9.36 -15.93 8.17
N LEU A 16 -8.57 -15.53 7.19
CA LEU A 16 -7.78 -16.43 6.38
C LEU A 16 -6.29 -16.22 6.65
N LEU A 17 -5.63 -17.32 7.00
CA LEU A 17 -4.18 -17.42 7.22
C LEU A 17 -3.65 -18.51 6.29
N GLU A 18 -2.63 -18.20 5.48
CA GLU A 18 -1.90 -19.20 4.70
C GLU A 18 -0.94 -20.00 5.61
N ASP A 19 -0.37 -21.10 5.10
CA ASP A 19 0.51 -22.01 5.85
C ASP A 19 1.84 -21.38 6.27
N ASP A 20 2.29 -20.33 5.57
CA ASP A 20 3.51 -19.57 5.88
C ASP A 20 3.25 -18.31 6.74
N ILE A 21 2.03 -18.17 7.29
CA ILE A 21 1.64 -17.06 8.14
C ILE A 21 1.70 -17.43 9.60
N TYR A 22 2.38 -16.61 10.39
CA TYR A 22 2.40 -16.73 11.84
C TYR A 22 1.59 -15.60 12.47
N PRO A 23 0.46 -15.93 13.14
CA PRO A 23 -0.40 -14.93 13.75
C PRO A 23 0.07 -14.53 15.17
N SER A 24 -0.22 -13.30 15.55
CA SER A 24 -0.22 -12.83 16.93
C SER A 24 -1.24 -13.63 17.77
N PRO A 25 -1.02 -13.89 19.07
CA PRO A 25 -2.07 -14.37 19.97
C PRO A 25 -3.33 -13.48 20.03
N HIS A 26 -3.22 -12.22 19.59
CA HIS A 26 -4.31 -11.23 19.59
C HIS A 26 -4.89 -10.95 18.20
N PHE A 27 -4.53 -11.73 17.17
CA PHE A 27 -5.00 -11.49 15.80
C PHE A 27 -6.52 -11.48 15.68
N TYR A 28 -7.18 -12.39 16.38
CA TYR A 28 -8.64 -12.57 16.32
C TYR A 28 -9.37 -11.31 16.80
N ASN A 29 -8.94 -10.75 17.94
CA ASN A 29 -9.59 -9.56 18.52
C ASN A 29 -9.50 -8.36 17.57
N TYR A 30 -8.34 -8.14 16.94
CA TYR A 30 -8.20 -7.09 15.94
C TYR A 30 -9.12 -7.33 14.74
N ALA A 31 -9.06 -8.52 14.14
CA ALA A 31 -9.84 -8.82 12.94
C ALA A 31 -11.34 -8.70 13.19
N ALA A 32 -11.83 -9.25 14.31
CA ALA A 32 -13.24 -9.17 14.68
C ALA A 32 -13.69 -7.72 14.88
N SER A 33 -12.91 -6.91 15.61
CA SER A 33 -13.24 -5.50 15.86
C SER A 33 -13.23 -4.66 14.58
N ALA A 34 -12.26 -4.89 13.70
CA ALA A 34 -12.15 -4.17 12.43
C ALA A 34 -13.24 -4.60 11.43
N LEU A 35 -13.55 -5.89 11.34
CA LEU A 35 -14.67 -6.37 10.52
C LEU A 35 -15.99 -5.77 11.00
N ASP A 36 -16.26 -5.81 12.31
CA ASP A 36 -17.50 -5.25 12.88
C ASP A 36 -17.64 -3.76 12.59
N TYR A 37 -16.54 -3.00 12.70
CA TYR A 37 -16.55 -1.56 12.46
C TYR A 37 -16.74 -1.19 10.97
N TYR A 38 -16.08 -1.91 10.05
CA TYR A 38 -16.02 -1.53 8.63
C TYR A 38 -16.94 -2.35 7.71
N GLN A 39 -17.74 -3.30 8.24
CA GLN A 39 -18.58 -4.19 7.43
C GLN A 39 -19.57 -3.46 6.50
N ASP A 40 -20.07 -2.30 6.92
CA ASP A 40 -21.08 -1.52 6.20
C ASP A 40 -20.48 -0.44 5.28
N ASP A 41 -19.16 -0.23 5.27
CA ASP A 41 -18.52 0.70 4.34
C ASP A 41 -18.23 -0.01 3.02
N ASP A 42 -19.04 0.29 2.00
CA ASP A 42 -18.94 -0.34 0.68
C ASP A 42 -17.60 -0.08 -0.03
N ARG A 43 -16.81 0.89 0.42
CA ARG A 43 -15.48 1.20 -0.13
C ARG A 43 -14.41 0.25 0.41
N ILE A 44 -14.72 -0.55 1.43
CA ILE A 44 -13.80 -1.48 2.06
C ILE A 44 -13.95 -2.88 1.43
N ALA A 45 -12.86 -3.39 0.88
CA ALA A 45 -12.79 -4.71 0.25
C ALA A 45 -12.28 -5.81 1.19
N GLY A 46 -11.76 -5.45 2.37
CA GLY A 46 -11.28 -6.41 3.36
C GLY A 46 -10.41 -5.78 4.44
N ILE A 47 -10.05 -6.60 5.42
CA ILE A 47 -9.19 -6.23 6.55
C ILE A 47 -7.87 -6.99 6.43
N SER A 48 -6.75 -6.31 6.64
CA SER A 48 -5.43 -6.92 6.76
C SER A 48 -5.09 -7.22 8.22
N LEU A 49 -4.40 -8.32 8.50
CA LEU A 49 -3.70 -8.55 9.78
C LEU A 49 -2.23 -8.13 9.71
N TYR A 50 -1.72 -7.89 8.51
CA TYR A 50 -0.32 -7.56 8.26
C TYR A 50 -0.12 -6.06 8.14
N SER A 51 0.94 -5.52 8.76
CA SER A 51 1.37 -4.14 8.55
C SER A 51 2.59 -4.08 7.61
N PRO A 52 2.42 -3.75 6.31
CA PRO A 52 3.53 -3.70 5.37
C PRO A 52 4.61 -2.70 5.74
N GLN A 53 5.86 -3.16 5.67
CA GLN A 53 7.05 -2.31 5.73
C GLN A 53 7.76 -2.21 4.38
N TYR A 54 7.20 -2.86 3.36
CA TYR A 54 7.75 -2.97 2.02
C TYR A 54 6.64 -2.69 1.02
N ASN A 55 6.91 -1.78 0.10
CA ASN A 55 6.05 -1.47 -1.02
C ASN A 55 6.40 -2.41 -2.19
N GLU A 56 5.50 -3.32 -2.52
CA GLU A 56 5.68 -4.31 -3.60
C GLU A 56 5.68 -3.70 -5.01
N THR A 57 5.19 -2.46 -5.18
CA THR A 57 5.17 -1.77 -6.48
C THR A 57 6.42 -0.95 -6.72
N SER A 58 6.94 -0.26 -5.71
CA SER A 58 8.19 0.52 -5.82
C SER A 58 9.46 -0.26 -5.44
N PHE A 59 9.33 -1.43 -4.81
CA PHE A 59 10.42 -2.19 -4.23
C PHE A 59 11.22 -1.39 -3.17
N MET A 60 10.57 -0.44 -2.50
CA MET A 60 11.16 0.41 -1.46
C MET A 60 10.45 0.19 -0.12
N GLY A 61 11.08 0.60 0.97
CA GLY A 61 10.46 0.58 2.30
C GLY A 61 9.19 1.45 2.35
N PHE A 62 8.14 0.92 2.96
CA PHE A 62 6.89 1.64 3.23
C PHE A 62 6.76 1.93 4.72
N ARG A 63 6.36 3.15 5.04
CA ARG A 63 6.04 3.57 6.41
C ARG A 63 4.81 4.47 6.30
N PRO A 64 3.60 4.00 6.61
CA PRO A 64 2.45 4.88 6.59
C PRO A 64 2.66 5.97 7.65
N MET A 65 2.19 7.17 7.34
CA MET A 65 2.10 8.24 8.33
C MET A 65 1.17 7.78 9.46
N GLN A 66 1.52 8.11 10.70
CA GLN A 66 0.76 7.70 11.86
C GLN A 66 -0.43 8.64 12.05
N ASP A 67 -1.63 8.06 12.05
CA ASP A 67 -2.86 8.71 12.44
C ASP A 67 -3.09 8.54 13.97
N ASP A 68 -4.15 9.14 14.51
CA ASP A 68 -4.55 8.99 15.93
C ASP A 68 -5.40 7.74 16.22
N VAL A 69 -5.44 6.80 15.28
CA VAL A 69 -6.22 5.56 15.30
C VAL A 69 -5.35 4.36 14.97
N ASP A 70 -5.92 3.15 15.07
CA ASP A 70 -5.16 1.91 14.95
C ASP A 70 -5.08 1.33 13.53
N ALA A 71 -5.70 2.00 12.56
CA ALA A 71 -5.73 1.56 11.18
C ALA A 71 -5.62 2.71 10.16
N TYR A 72 -5.19 2.35 8.95
CA TYR A 72 -5.14 3.20 7.77
C TYR A 72 -5.69 2.44 6.55
N PHE A 73 -5.81 3.10 5.41
CA PHE A 73 -6.44 2.55 4.22
C PHE A 73 -5.45 2.47 3.07
N LEU A 74 -5.44 1.35 2.34
CA LEU A 74 -4.52 1.12 1.23
C LEU A 74 -5.24 0.42 0.08
N ALA A 75 -5.09 0.91 -1.15
CA ALA A 75 -5.65 0.30 -2.36
C ALA A 75 -4.82 -0.90 -2.86
N LEU A 76 -4.37 -1.75 -1.94
CA LEU A 76 -3.76 -3.05 -2.20
C LEU A 76 -4.38 -4.10 -1.27
N PRO A 77 -4.68 -5.31 -1.75
CA PRO A 77 -5.14 -6.39 -0.90
C PRO A 77 -3.99 -7.00 -0.10
N SER A 78 -4.31 -7.43 1.12
CA SER A 78 -3.38 -8.23 1.93
C SER A 78 -3.38 -9.69 1.48
N SER A 79 -2.20 -10.30 1.49
CA SER A 79 -1.99 -11.74 1.28
C SER A 79 -1.33 -12.44 2.46
N TRP A 80 -1.08 -11.73 3.56
CA TRP A 80 -0.30 -12.23 4.69
C TRP A 80 -1.09 -12.21 5.99
N GLY A 81 -2.34 -12.65 5.91
CA GLY A 81 -3.32 -12.55 6.96
C GLY A 81 -4.35 -11.49 6.59
N GLN A 82 -5.57 -11.96 6.34
CA GLN A 82 -6.66 -11.12 5.90
C GLN A 82 -8.00 -11.64 6.43
N ALA A 83 -9.00 -10.77 6.44
CA ALA A 83 -10.34 -11.12 6.84
C ALA A 83 -11.36 -10.45 5.91
N TRP A 84 -12.47 -11.15 5.69
CA TRP A 84 -13.56 -10.70 4.82
C TRP A 84 -14.91 -11.01 5.44
N THR A 85 -15.87 -10.12 5.21
CA THR A 85 -17.29 -10.44 5.31
C THR A 85 -17.79 -11.12 4.03
N TRP A 86 -18.95 -11.75 4.10
CA TRP A 86 -19.68 -12.26 2.94
C TRP A 86 -19.89 -11.19 1.87
N GLU A 87 -20.28 -9.98 2.27
CA GLU A 87 -20.52 -8.87 1.35
C GLU A 87 -19.25 -8.47 0.59
N GLN A 88 -18.12 -8.40 1.29
CA GLN A 88 -16.83 -8.09 0.67
C GLN A 88 -16.41 -9.20 -0.31
N TRP A 89 -16.51 -10.46 0.10
CA TRP A 89 -16.11 -11.58 -0.74
C TRP A 89 -17.00 -11.78 -1.96
N ARG A 90 -18.33 -11.71 -1.80
CA ARG A 90 -19.27 -11.92 -2.90
C ARG A 90 -19.11 -10.88 -4.01
N ARG A 91 -18.81 -9.62 -3.65
CA ARG A 91 -18.58 -8.53 -4.61
C ARG A 91 -17.32 -8.80 -5.44
N PHE A 92 -16.23 -9.24 -4.79
CA PHE A 92 -15.04 -9.68 -5.51
C PHE A 92 -15.33 -10.88 -6.42
N LYS A 93 -16.04 -11.92 -5.95
CA LYS A 93 -16.38 -13.09 -6.78
C LYS A 93 -17.21 -12.71 -8.00
N ALA A 94 -18.21 -11.85 -7.84
CA ALA A 94 -19.02 -11.35 -8.94
C ALA A 94 -18.18 -10.58 -9.96
N TRP A 95 -17.26 -9.71 -9.50
CA TRP A 95 -16.33 -9.02 -10.37
C TRP A 95 -15.38 -9.99 -11.09
N TYR A 96 -14.82 -10.96 -10.37
CA TYR A 96 -13.89 -11.95 -10.90
C TYR A 96 -14.54 -12.78 -12.01
N ASP A 97 -15.74 -13.32 -11.76
CA ASP A 97 -16.46 -14.16 -12.72
C ASP A 97 -16.85 -13.37 -13.99
N ALA A 98 -16.99 -12.04 -13.90
CA ALA A 98 -17.29 -11.16 -15.03
C ALA A 98 -16.05 -10.62 -15.78
N ASN A 99 -14.85 -10.71 -15.21
CA ASN A 99 -13.66 -10.03 -15.70
C ASN A 99 -12.37 -10.89 -15.80
N ALA A 100 -12.35 -12.12 -15.28
CA ALA A 100 -11.14 -12.95 -15.22
C ALA A 100 -10.50 -13.21 -16.59
N ASP A 101 -11.29 -13.27 -17.67
CA ASP A 101 -10.80 -13.48 -19.04
C ASP A 101 -10.48 -12.16 -19.79
N LYS A 102 -10.65 -11.00 -19.16
CA LYS A 102 -10.41 -9.69 -19.77
C LYS A 102 -8.98 -9.21 -19.53
N ASP A 103 -8.53 -8.29 -20.37
CA ASP A 103 -7.24 -7.62 -20.17
C ASP A 103 -7.33 -6.63 -19.00
N ILE A 104 -6.71 -7.00 -17.87
CA ILE A 104 -6.61 -6.18 -16.66
C ILE A 104 -5.36 -5.27 -16.65
N ALA A 105 -4.50 -5.34 -17.67
CA ALA A 105 -3.28 -4.53 -17.72
C ALA A 105 -3.53 -3.01 -17.61
N PRO A 106 -4.59 -2.43 -18.22
CA PRO A 106 -4.82 -0.98 -18.15
C PRO A 106 -5.12 -0.45 -16.74
N ILE A 107 -5.60 -1.30 -15.83
CA ILE A 107 -6.11 -0.89 -14.51
C ILE A 107 -5.17 -1.22 -13.35
N VAL A 108 -4.11 -2.00 -13.57
CA VAL A 108 -3.17 -2.39 -12.50
C VAL A 108 -1.77 -1.77 -12.67
N PRO A 109 -1.01 -1.61 -11.58
CA PRO A 109 0.38 -1.17 -11.62
C PRO A 109 1.25 -2.03 -12.56
N PRO A 110 2.25 -1.43 -13.25
CA PRO A 110 3.06 -2.15 -14.24
C PRO A 110 3.72 -3.44 -13.73
N ASN A 111 4.18 -3.48 -12.47
CA ASN A 111 4.78 -4.67 -11.88
C ASN A 111 3.75 -5.80 -11.69
N VAL A 112 2.49 -5.48 -11.37
CA VAL A 112 1.41 -6.45 -11.16
C VAL A 112 1.00 -7.12 -12.47
N ARG A 113 1.12 -6.42 -13.61
CA ARG A 113 0.87 -6.99 -14.95
C ARG A 113 1.73 -8.23 -15.22
N LEU A 114 2.95 -8.24 -14.70
CA LEU A 114 3.93 -9.31 -14.88
C LEU A 114 3.70 -10.50 -13.95
N TRP A 115 2.74 -10.43 -13.04
CA TRP A 115 2.44 -11.52 -12.12
C TRP A 115 1.74 -12.67 -12.87
N PRO A 116 1.95 -13.94 -12.44
CA PRO A 116 1.31 -15.08 -13.07
C PRO A 116 -0.21 -14.96 -13.11
N GLU A 117 -0.84 -15.44 -14.20
CA GLU A 117 -2.31 -15.48 -14.31
C GLU A 117 -2.98 -16.40 -13.29
N SER A 118 -2.22 -17.23 -12.57
CA SER A 118 -2.72 -18.02 -11.44
C SER A 118 -2.78 -17.24 -10.13
N SER A 119 -2.24 -16.02 -10.08
CA SER A 119 -2.21 -15.19 -8.87
C SER A 119 -3.57 -14.57 -8.60
N TRP A 120 -4.30 -15.08 -7.61
CA TRP A 120 -5.57 -14.49 -7.17
C TRP A 120 -5.40 -13.01 -6.76
N LYS A 121 -4.26 -12.65 -6.13
CA LYS A 121 -3.95 -11.28 -5.68
C LYS A 121 -3.88 -10.31 -6.87
N LYS A 122 -3.41 -10.77 -8.04
CA LYS A 122 -3.39 -9.98 -9.28
C LYS A 122 -4.80 -9.49 -9.66
N TYR A 123 -5.77 -10.41 -9.66
CA TYR A 123 -7.16 -10.07 -9.98
C TYR A 123 -7.84 -9.30 -8.85
N PHE A 124 -7.47 -9.55 -7.59
CA PHE A 124 -8.00 -8.77 -6.49
C PHE A 124 -7.52 -7.31 -6.53
N ILE A 125 -6.25 -7.06 -6.89
CA ILE A 125 -5.75 -5.70 -7.16
C ILE A 125 -6.56 -5.06 -8.29
N ALA A 126 -6.76 -5.77 -9.40
CA ALA A 126 -7.56 -5.28 -10.51
C ALA A 126 -9.00 -4.92 -10.10
N TYR A 127 -9.66 -5.78 -9.32
CA TYR A 127 -10.98 -5.49 -8.73
C TYR A 127 -10.99 -4.21 -7.90
N MET A 128 -10.00 -4.04 -7.02
CA MET A 128 -9.91 -2.85 -6.17
C MET A 128 -9.65 -1.58 -6.96
N CYS A 129 -8.77 -1.62 -7.96
CA CYS A 129 -8.48 -0.48 -8.83
C CYS A 129 -9.71 -0.10 -9.68
N ASP A 130 -10.40 -1.08 -10.28
CA ASP A 130 -11.59 -0.85 -11.11
C ASP A 130 -12.77 -0.30 -10.31
N SER A 131 -12.88 -0.68 -9.04
CA SER A 131 -13.99 -0.31 -8.16
C SER A 131 -13.65 0.79 -7.14
N ASN A 132 -12.44 1.36 -7.18
CA ASN A 132 -11.93 2.35 -6.22
C ASN A 132 -12.09 1.92 -4.74
N LEU A 133 -11.59 0.73 -4.42
CA LEU A 133 -11.73 0.10 -3.10
C LEU A 133 -10.42 0.07 -2.32
N PHE A 134 -10.56 -0.02 -1.00
CA PHE A 134 -9.44 -0.02 -0.06
C PHE A 134 -9.51 -1.22 0.88
N PHE A 135 -8.34 -1.66 1.34
CA PHE A 135 -8.22 -2.52 2.51
C PHE A 135 -7.92 -1.69 3.75
N VAL A 136 -8.41 -2.15 4.89
CA VAL A 136 -8.05 -1.59 6.20
C VAL A 136 -6.81 -2.30 6.71
N TYR A 137 -5.74 -1.55 6.94
CA TYR A 137 -4.47 -2.06 7.44
C TYR A 137 -4.18 -1.56 8.85
N PRO A 138 -3.71 -2.43 9.76
CA PRO A 138 -3.29 -1.99 11.08
C PRO A 138 -1.93 -1.31 11.01
N TYR A 139 -1.67 -0.37 11.92
CA TYR A 139 -0.30 0.13 12.15
C TYR A 139 0.60 -0.88 12.87
N LEU A 140 0.00 -1.75 13.67
CA LEU A 140 0.67 -2.83 14.39
C LEU A 140 0.38 -4.16 13.70
N SER A 141 1.39 -4.92 13.32
CA SER A 141 1.13 -6.20 12.65
C SER A 141 0.59 -7.25 13.62
N PHE A 142 -0.49 -7.93 13.23
CA PHE A 142 -1.08 -9.08 13.92
C PHE A 142 -0.75 -10.41 13.23
N SER A 143 0.03 -10.37 12.17
CA SER A 143 0.63 -11.53 11.50
C SER A 143 2.01 -11.18 10.94
N THR A 144 2.80 -12.19 10.61
CA THR A 144 4.03 -12.06 9.82
C THR A 144 4.11 -13.19 8.81
N ASN A 145 4.85 -12.99 7.73
CA ASN A 145 5.05 -14.01 6.70
C ASN A 145 6.45 -14.59 6.83
N PHE A 146 6.55 -15.91 6.99
CA PHE A 146 7.84 -16.61 7.08
C PHE A 146 8.54 -16.77 5.74
N SER A 147 7.83 -16.53 4.63
CA SER A 147 8.29 -16.74 3.25
C SER A 147 8.94 -18.11 3.09
N ASP A 148 8.31 -19.11 3.70
CA ASP A 148 8.79 -20.48 3.68
C ASP A 148 8.87 -20.99 2.23
N ILE A 149 9.75 -21.98 2.01
CA ILE A 149 9.95 -22.55 0.67
C ILE A 149 8.64 -23.14 0.18
N GLY A 150 8.11 -22.59 -0.90
CA GLY A 150 6.82 -22.94 -1.49
C GLY A 150 6.77 -22.60 -3.00
N VAL A 151 5.57 -22.52 -3.57
CA VAL A 151 5.37 -22.29 -5.03
C VAL A 151 6.00 -20.96 -5.50
N ASN A 152 6.06 -19.95 -4.63
CA ASN A 152 6.53 -18.60 -4.97
C ASN A 152 7.96 -18.26 -4.48
N HIS A 153 8.55 -19.04 -3.57
CA HIS A 153 9.86 -18.73 -2.95
C HIS A 153 10.85 -19.90 -3.04
N LYS A 154 11.97 -19.68 -3.73
CA LYS A 154 13.05 -20.66 -3.93
C LYS A 154 14.11 -20.67 -2.82
N THR A 155 14.04 -19.72 -1.89
CA THR A 155 14.97 -19.54 -0.76
C THR A 155 14.23 -18.87 0.39
N ASN A 156 14.49 -19.29 1.63
CA ASN A 156 13.98 -18.58 2.82
C ASN A 156 14.35 -17.10 2.75
N SER A 157 13.37 -16.22 2.96
CA SER A 157 13.57 -14.78 2.95
C SER A 157 12.91 -14.17 4.16
N THR A 158 13.60 -13.24 4.83
CA THR A 158 12.98 -12.43 5.89
C THR A 158 12.39 -11.13 5.35
N ARG A 159 12.34 -10.96 4.03
CA ARG A 159 11.92 -9.70 3.38
C ARG A 159 10.53 -9.24 3.80
N PHE A 160 9.62 -10.20 3.97
CA PHE A 160 8.22 -9.92 4.30
C PHE A 160 7.92 -10.09 5.79
N GLN A 161 8.93 -10.44 6.60
CA GLN A 161 8.78 -10.49 8.04
C GLN A 161 8.70 -9.07 8.63
N VAL A 162 7.71 -8.87 9.49
CA VAL A 162 7.52 -7.66 10.29
C VAL A 162 7.37 -8.00 11.77
N PRO A 163 7.67 -7.07 12.68
CA PRO A 163 7.38 -7.23 14.10
C PRO A 163 5.89 -7.46 14.33
N ILE A 164 5.56 -8.46 15.15
CA ILE A 164 4.20 -8.80 15.52
C ILE A 164 3.87 -8.16 16.87
N HIS A 165 2.66 -7.64 17.01
CA HIS A 165 2.12 -7.17 18.27
C HIS A 165 1.74 -8.34 19.18
N MET A 166 2.27 -8.37 20.40
CA MET A 166 2.13 -9.51 21.33
C MET A 166 1.32 -9.21 22.59
N PHE A 167 0.68 -8.05 22.66
CA PHE A 167 -0.02 -7.59 23.85
C PHE A 167 -1.51 -7.34 23.57
N PRO A 168 -2.37 -7.43 24.59
CA PRO A 168 -3.78 -7.05 24.45
C PRO A 168 -3.90 -5.54 24.22
N LYS A 169 -4.88 -5.14 23.43
CA LYS A 169 -5.15 -3.74 23.10
C LYS A 169 -6.63 -3.56 22.74
N GLU A 170 -7.18 -2.43 23.16
CA GLU A 170 -8.45 -1.91 22.66
C GLU A 170 -8.20 -1.08 21.40
N TYR A 171 -9.06 -1.23 20.40
CA TYR A 171 -8.84 -0.63 19.08
C TYR A 171 -9.69 0.61 18.88
N VAL A 172 -9.07 1.66 18.36
CA VAL A 172 -9.75 2.87 17.90
C VAL A 172 -9.74 2.88 16.39
N PHE A 173 -10.93 2.99 15.79
CA PHE A 173 -11.15 3.12 14.36
C PHE A 173 -11.89 4.41 14.06
N LYS A 174 -11.84 4.86 12.81
CA LYS A 174 -12.62 6.00 12.34
C LYS A 174 -13.09 5.77 10.90
N PRO A 175 -14.15 6.46 10.45
CA PRO A 175 -14.58 6.38 9.05
C PRO A 175 -13.48 6.82 8.09
N MET A 176 -13.42 6.24 6.88
CA MET A 176 -12.38 6.55 5.89
C MET A 176 -12.36 8.03 5.48
N ASP A 177 -13.49 8.74 5.57
CA ASP A 177 -13.60 10.17 5.27
C ASP A 177 -12.86 11.07 6.27
N GLU A 178 -12.75 10.60 7.51
CA GLU A 178 -12.04 11.30 8.59
C GLU A 178 -10.55 10.99 8.60
N SER A 179 -10.11 9.88 8.00
CA SER A 179 -8.69 9.54 7.94
C SER A 179 -7.96 10.32 6.85
N LEU A 180 -6.77 10.80 7.21
CA LEU A 180 -5.81 11.40 6.28
C LEU A 180 -4.83 10.36 5.73
N CYS A 181 -4.82 9.15 6.28
CA CYS A 181 -3.91 8.07 5.89
C CYS A 181 -4.62 7.11 4.94
N VAL A 182 -4.96 7.60 3.75
CA VAL A 182 -5.55 6.81 2.66
C VAL A 182 -4.57 6.80 1.49
N TYR A 183 -4.15 5.60 1.11
CA TYR A 183 -3.08 5.36 0.15
C TYR A 183 -3.59 4.63 -1.08
N ASP A 184 -3.04 4.96 -2.24
CA ASP A 184 -3.31 4.28 -3.51
C ASP A 184 -2.52 2.97 -3.67
N GLU A 185 -2.67 2.36 -4.84
CA GLU A 185 -2.03 1.10 -5.20
C GLU A 185 -0.50 1.18 -5.36
N TYR A 186 0.06 2.40 -5.31
CA TYR A 186 1.49 2.68 -5.29
C TYR A 186 2.02 3.00 -3.88
N CYS A 187 1.17 2.87 -2.86
CA CYS A 187 1.42 3.30 -1.49
C CYS A 187 1.72 4.81 -1.37
N GLU A 188 1.16 5.63 -2.25
CA GLU A 188 1.22 7.09 -2.18
C GLU A 188 -0.06 7.63 -1.53
N LEU A 189 0.04 8.68 -0.71
CA LEU A 189 -1.16 9.34 -0.18
C LEU A 189 -2.04 9.87 -1.32
N LEU A 190 -3.36 9.71 -1.19
CA LEU A 190 -4.30 10.29 -2.15
C LEU A 190 -4.17 11.82 -2.21
N PRO A 191 -4.31 12.44 -3.39
CA PRO A 191 -4.09 13.89 -3.56
C PRO A 191 -4.92 14.76 -2.62
N ASP A 192 -6.21 14.44 -2.41
CA ASP A 192 -7.09 15.21 -1.53
C ASP A 192 -6.66 15.10 -0.06
N ARG A 193 -6.18 13.93 0.37
CA ARG A 193 -5.64 13.70 1.72
C ARG A 193 -4.34 14.47 1.91
N PHE A 194 -3.48 14.45 0.89
CA PHE A 194 -2.21 15.17 0.90
C PHE A 194 -2.42 16.68 1.03
N VAL A 195 -3.32 17.27 0.23
CA VAL A 195 -3.61 18.70 0.28
C VAL A 195 -4.19 19.12 1.63
N ARG A 196 -5.01 18.27 2.28
CA ARG A 196 -5.49 18.54 3.66
C ARG A 196 -4.35 18.60 4.67
N LEU A 197 -3.29 17.80 4.48
CA LEU A 197 -2.09 17.80 5.33
C LEU A 197 -1.13 18.96 4.99
N ALA A 198 -1.05 19.32 3.72
CA ALA A 198 -0.18 20.38 3.20
C ALA A 198 -1.01 21.41 2.39
N PRO A 199 -1.82 22.28 3.03
CA PRO A 199 -2.73 23.19 2.33
C PRO A 199 -2.03 24.19 1.40
N HIS A 200 -0.73 24.40 1.56
CA HIS A 200 0.06 25.27 0.70
C HIS A 200 0.27 24.70 -0.72
N LEU A 201 -0.08 23.44 -0.98
CA LEU A 201 -0.08 22.85 -2.33
C LEU A 201 -1.26 23.32 -3.20
N GLY A 202 -2.29 23.94 -2.59
CA GLY A 202 -3.43 24.47 -3.32
C GLY A 202 -4.56 23.46 -3.48
N ASP A 203 -4.74 22.94 -4.69
CA ASP A 203 -5.82 22.00 -5.03
C ASP A 203 -5.33 20.56 -5.21
N SER A 204 -6.29 19.64 -5.29
CA SER A 204 -6.04 18.20 -5.46
C SER A 204 -5.96 17.75 -6.92
N ASP A 205 -5.87 18.67 -7.89
CA ASP A 205 -5.58 18.33 -9.29
C ASP A 205 -4.07 18.06 -9.46
N LEU A 206 -3.64 17.01 -8.76
CA LEU A 206 -2.27 16.68 -8.45
C LEU A 206 -2.04 15.17 -8.56
N VAL A 207 -0.96 14.75 -9.21
CA VAL A 207 -0.41 13.39 -9.06
C VAL A 207 0.61 13.39 -7.92
N VAL A 208 0.44 12.48 -6.95
CA VAL A 208 1.47 12.20 -5.94
C VAL A 208 2.30 10.99 -6.40
N ASP A 209 3.60 11.16 -6.67
CA ASP A 209 4.52 10.12 -7.13
C ASP A 209 5.89 10.27 -6.42
N LEU A 210 5.89 10.21 -5.09
CA LEU A 210 7.09 10.43 -4.28
C LEU A 210 8.10 9.27 -4.36
N TYR A 211 7.64 8.05 -4.61
CA TYR A 211 8.45 6.88 -4.97
C TYR A 211 8.99 6.98 -6.40
N GLY A 212 8.35 7.75 -7.28
CA GLY A 212 8.82 8.03 -8.63
C GLY A 212 8.60 6.87 -9.61
N VAL A 213 7.60 6.02 -9.38
CA VAL A 213 7.41 4.75 -10.12
C VAL A 213 6.12 4.68 -10.93
N LYS A 214 5.20 5.65 -10.78
CA LYS A 214 3.94 5.67 -11.54
C LYS A 214 4.17 5.82 -13.04
N ASP A 215 3.32 5.19 -13.86
CA ASP A 215 3.29 5.50 -15.29
C ASP A 215 2.55 6.82 -15.52
N LEU A 216 3.30 7.92 -15.59
CA LEU A 216 2.75 9.27 -15.65
C LEU A 216 1.93 9.56 -16.93
N ASN A 217 1.91 8.66 -17.92
CA ASN A 217 1.05 8.79 -19.10
C ASN A 217 -0.42 8.44 -18.81
N GLN A 218 -0.68 7.75 -17.71
CA GLN A 218 -2.05 7.35 -17.30
C GLN A 218 -2.80 8.46 -16.56
N PHE A 219 -2.14 9.58 -16.27
CA PHE A 219 -2.69 10.67 -15.47
C PHE A 219 -2.90 11.93 -16.31
N GLN A 220 -3.95 12.68 -15.98
CA GLN A 220 -4.36 13.91 -16.69
C GLN A 220 -4.38 15.15 -15.77
N ALA A 221 -3.79 15.05 -14.57
CA ALA A 221 -3.79 16.16 -13.62
C ALA A 221 -2.89 17.32 -14.08
N THR A 222 -3.17 18.54 -13.60
CA THR A 222 -2.33 19.71 -13.92
C THR A 222 -0.96 19.62 -13.24
N HIS A 223 -0.92 19.27 -11.96
CA HIS A 223 0.29 19.28 -11.16
C HIS A 223 0.80 17.88 -10.81
N ILE A 224 2.08 17.81 -10.44
CA ILE A 224 2.71 16.61 -9.87
C ILE A 224 3.56 16.99 -8.67
N LEU A 225 3.55 16.13 -7.64
CA LEU A 225 4.48 16.11 -6.52
C LEU A 225 5.27 14.81 -6.61
N THR A 226 6.58 14.89 -6.88
CA THR A 226 7.39 13.71 -7.23
C THR A 226 8.84 13.84 -6.77
N SER A 227 9.56 12.71 -6.68
CA SER A 227 11.01 12.70 -6.54
C SER A 227 11.77 12.74 -7.88
N ARG A 228 11.06 12.72 -9.02
CA ARG A 228 11.68 12.80 -10.34
C ARG A 228 12.27 14.18 -10.63
N PRO A 229 13.34 14.26 -11.43
CA PRO A 229 13.86 15.54 -11.91
C PRO A 229 12.84 16.28 -12.77
N MET A 230 12.61 17.56 -12.47
CA MET A 230 11.77 18.46 -13.27
C MET A 230 12.07 19.93 -12.93
N PRO A 231 11.66 20.89 -13.77
CA PRO A 231 11.56 22.30 -13.37
C PRO A 231 10.53 22.45 -12.25
N ALA A 232 11.01 22.60 -11.02
CA ALA A 232 10.15 22.68 -9.84
C ALA A 232 9.63 24.10 -9.61
N LEU A 233 8.32 24.24 -9.35
CA LEU A 233 7.71 25.45 -8.81
C LEU A 233 8.01 25.58 -7.31
N ALA A 234 8.09 24.44 -6.61
CA ALA A 234 8.52 24.34 -5.23
C ALA A 234 9.25 23.02 -4.99
N SER A 235 10.17 22.98 -4.03
CA SER A 235 10.93 21.77 -3.71
C SER A 235 11.19 21.61 -2.22
N TRP A 236 11.27 20.36 -1.79
CA TRP A 236 11.48 19.94 -0.41
C TRP A 236 12.62 18.94 -0.32
N SER A 237 13.18 18.77 0.87
CA SER A 237 14.19 17.76 1.12
C SER A 237 13.57 16.36 1.20
N LYS A 238 14.40 15.36 1.49
CA LYS A 238 13.99 13.99 1.76
C LYS A 238 14.67 13.51 3.05
N ASP A 239 14.52 14.31 4.11
CA ASP A 239 15.19 14.15 5.40
C ASP A 239 14.28 13.55 6.48
N LEU A 240 12.98 13.89 6.45
CA LEU A 240 11.96 13.33 7.34
C LEU A 240 11.36 12.05 6.79
N LYS A 241 10.92 11.16 7.69
CA LYS A 241 10.23 9.91 7.36
C LYS A 241 8.87 9.83 8.07
N PRO A 242 7.79 9.44 7.37
CA PRO A 242 7.78 9.09 5.95
C PRO A 242 7.95 10.33 5.04
N HIS A 243 8.20 10.11 3.74
CA HIS A 243 8.65 11.19 2.84
C HIS A 243 7.66 12.35 2.68
N GLU A 244 6.37 12.11 2.92
CA GLU A 244 5.31 13.11 2.91
C GLU A 244 5.56 14.22 3.93
N LEU A 245 6.17 13.89 5.07
CA LEU A 245 6.47 14.85 6.14
C LEU A 245 7.40 15.98 5.70
N ASN A 246 8.25 15.77 4.69
CA ASN A 246 9.11 16.84 4.18
C ASN A 246 8.27 17.96 3.56
N VAL A 247 7.17 17.61 2.90
CA VAL A 247 6.25 18.57 2.30
C VAL A 247 5.33 19.15 3.37
N VAL A 248 4.73 18.30 4.21
CA VAL A 248 3.82 18.71 5.29
C VAL A 248 4.48 19.70 6.27
N CYS A 249 5.72 19.43 6.68
CA CYS A 249 6.48 20.30 7.58
C CYS A 249 7.27 21.41 6.86
N ASP A 250 7.07 21.57 5.55
CA ASP A 250 7.74 22.55 4.70
C ASP A 250 9.30 22.55 4.79
N ILE A 251 9.90 21.37 4.86
CA ILE A 251 11.36 21.20 4.93
C ILE A 251 11.96 21.43 3.54
N LYS A 252 12.52 22.61 3.31
CA LYS A 252 13.09 22.98 2.00
C LYS A 252 14.32 22.14 1.63
N GLY A 253 14.42 21.81 0.34
CA GLY A 253 15.53 21.04 -0.21
C GLY A 253 15.28 20.65 -1.67
N ASN A 254 16.06 19.68 -2.17
CA ASN A 254 16.06 19.28 -3.59
C ASN A 254 15.73 17.79 -3.78
N GLY A 255 15.05 17.16 -2.82
CA GLY A 255 14.72 15.74 -2.84
C GLY A 255 13.35 15.42 -3.44
N LEU A 256 12.39 16.34 -3.30
CA LEU A 256 11.03 16.25 -3.81
C LEU A 256 10.67 17.55 -4.53
N ASN A 257 9.96 17.44 -5.65
CA ASN A 257 9.62 18.54 -6.56
C ASN A 257 8.11 18.62 -6.73
N TYR A 258 7.57 19.82 -6.72
CA TYR A 258 6.20 20.14 -7.14
C TYR A 258 6.25 21.04 -8.37
N GLY A 259 5.44 20.73 -9.38
CA GLY A 259 5.32 21.56 -10.58
C GLY A 259 4.31 21.02 -11.57
N LEU A 260 4.40 21.45 -12.83
CA LEU A 260 3.48 21.01 -13.88
C LEU A 260 3.77 19.57 -14.32
N LEU A 261 2.73 18.74 -14.42
CA LEU A 261 2.87 17.34 -14.83
C LEU A 261 3.47 17.20 -16.24
N CYS A 262 3.20 18.16 -17.14
CA CYS A 262 3.72 18.15 -18.50
C CYS A 262 5.25 18.32 -18.58
N ASP A 263 5.85 18.95 -17.57
CA ASP A 263 7.28 19.25 -17.54
C ASP A 263 8.11 18.17 -16.84
N CYS A 264 7.45 17.18 -16.23
CA CYS A 264 8.10 16.10 -15.50
C CYS A 264 8.62 15.00 -16.45
N ASP A 265 9.84 14.49 -16.17
CA ASP A 265 10.36 13.29 -16.81
C ASP A 265 9.42 12.10 -16.60
N LYS A 266 9.01 11.46 -17.70
CA LYS A 266 8.08 10.33 -17.69
C LYS A 266 8.77 9.00 -17.41
N THR A 267 10.10 8.97 -17.37
CA THR A 267 10.89 7.79 -17.04
C THR A 267 10.77 7.45 -15.54
N PRO A 268 10.29 6.25 -15.17
CA PRO A 268 10.27 5.82 -13.78
C PRO A 268 11.68 5.78 -13.16
N LEU A 269 11.78 6.09 -11.88
CA LEU A 269 13.04 6.02 -11.15
C LEU A 269 13.47 4.57 -10.92
N ASN A 270 14.75 4.31 -11.15
CA ASN A 270 15.40 3.09 -10.73
C ASN A 270 15.87 3.21 -9.27
N ILE A 271 15.84 2.09 -8.53
CA ILE A 271 16.44 2.04 -7.20
C ILE A 271 17.93 2.30 -7.32
N ASN A 272 18.41 3.26 -6.54
CA ASN A 272 19.82 3.64 -6.45
C ASN A 272 20.28 3.67 -4.99
N ALA A 273 21.58 3.90 -4.76
CA ALA A 273 22.16 3.93 -3.42
C ALA A 273 21.45 4.90 -2.46
N GLU A 274 21.00 6.07 -2.94
CA GLU A 274 20.28 7.05 -2.13
C GLU A 274 18.90 6.56 -1.70
N SER A 275 18.16 5.94 -2.61
CA SER A 275 16.89 5.28 -2.32
C SER A 275 17.08 4.19 -1.28
N VAL A 276 18.13 3.38 -1.42
CA VAL A 276 18.43 2.32 -0.44
C VAL A 276 18.74 2.90 0.94
N CYS A 277 19.56 3.95 1.00
CA CYS A 277 19.87 4.63 2.26
C CYS A 277 18.62 5.20 2.93
N TYR A 278 17.79 5.90 2.17
CA TYR A 278 16.60 6.55 2.69
C TYR A 278 15.57 5.53 3.15
N TYR A 279 15.12 4.62 2.30
CA TYR A 279 13.97 3.76 2.63
C TYR A 279 14.34 2.62 3.59
N TYR A 280 15.56 2.07 3.50
CA TYR A 280 15.99 0.92 4.30
C TYR A 280 16.92 1.25 5.46
N ASN A 281 17.22 2.53 5.71
CA ASN A 281 18.15 2.98 6.76
C ASN A 281 19.58 2.39 6.65
N VAL A 282 20.01 2.04 5.43
CA VAL A 282 21.34 1.48 5.20
C VAL A 282 22.34 2.62 4.98
N SER A 283 23.41 2.71 5.76
CA SER A 283 24.41 3.77 5.52
C SER A 283 25.14 3.59 4.18
N ARG A 284 25.50 4.70 3.51
CA ARG A 284 26.31 4.65 2.27
C ARG A 284 27.62 3.88 2.45
N ARG A 285 28.19 3.87 3.65
CA ARG A 285 29.41 3.12 3.97
C ARG A 285 29.20 1.60 3.83
N VAL A 286 28.03 1.10 4.26
CA VAL A 286 27.68 -0.32 4.15
C VAL A 286 27.49 -0.72 2.67
N LEU A 287 26.80 0.10 1.88
CA LEU A 287 26.61 -0.19 0.44
C LEU A 287 27.94 -0.34 -0.31
N ARG A 288 28.92 0.52 -0.01
CA ARG A 288 30.28 0.42 -0.56
C ARG A 288 30.97 -0.89 -0.19
N TRP A 289 30.76 -1.41 1.02
CA TRP A 289 31.33 -2.70 1.43
C TRP A 289 30.71 -3.88 0.68
N CYS A 290 29.43 -3.76 0.33
CA CYS A 290 28.68 -4.78 -0.41
C CYS A 290 28.91 -4.74 -1.93
N ARG A 291 29.68 -3.78 -2.45
CA ARG A 291 29.84 -3.53 -3.91
C ARG A 291 28.51 -3.39 -4.65
N ILE A 292 27.53 -2.80 -3.96
CA ILE A 292 26.28 -2.39 -4.59
C ILE A 292 26.55 -0.98 -5.11
N ASP A 293 26.95 -0.90 -6.38
CA ASP A 293 27.15 0.36 -7.11
C ASP A 293 25.80 0.96 -7.55
#